data_AF-A0A9N8DIV9-F1
#
_entry.id   AF-A0A9N8DIV9-F1
#
_cell.length_a   1.000
_cell.length_b   1.000
_cell.length_c   1.000
_cell.angle_alpha   90.00
_cell.angle_beta   90.00
_cell.angle_gamma   90.00
#
_symmetry.space_group_name_H-M   'P 1'
#
loop_
_entity.id
_entity.type
_entity.pdbx_description
1 polymer ?
#
loop_
_entity_poly.entity_id
_entity_poly.type
_entity_poly.pdbx_seq_one_letter_code
_entity_poly.pdbx_strand_id
1 'polypeptide(L)'
;MPLKYLLLLTVTLSLWWSTNAFLPTPSSSRRIRSTSCTCLRALGDFTVELAKPLGLILEERDAGGVYVNEVAPGGSAAAHSSIVPGDVLLKVVDTNVEAADFDTVMDLIVAQPGDVPLTLGDGLGTLDMPKNVVNQLQSTEDAYFVDAVVRQAVREARMRNAQMGDLIQVEVVVGAGVQQNQPQPQQQQQQQSERAMVRFFAIFSTDGVSSYSCNVAATGVRSTKDGPIEIVSLSCAKDEGLGQTFDLILEQSQS
;
A
#
# COMPACT_ATOMS: atom_id res chain seq x y z
N MET A 1 -59.64 -62.37 39.97
CA MET A 1 -59.97 -61.27 40.90
C MET A 1 -58.69 -60.80 41.58
N PRO A 2 -58.45 -59.50 41.85
CA PRO A 2 -58.75 -58.26 41.12
C PRO A 2 -57.45 -57.58 40.61
N LEU A 3 -57.44 -56.93 39.44
CA LEU A 3 -57.64 -55.49 39.21
C LEU A 3 -56.59 -54.58 39.91
N LYS A 4 -55.89 -53.72 39.13
CA LYS A 4 -55.79 -52.26 39.37
C LYS A 4 -54.89 -51.48 38.39
N TYR A 5 -55.49 -50.40 37.85
CA TYR A 5 -54.99 -49.12 37.32
C TYR A 5 -54.01 -49.10 36.11
N LEU A 6 -54.38 -48.58 34.93
CA LEU A 6 -54.82 -47.21 34.55
C LEU A 6 -53.74 -46.15 34.85
N LEU A 7 -53.06 -45.66 33.82
CA LEU A 7 -52.58 -44.28 33.82
C LEU A 7 -52.72 -43.66 32.42
N LEU A 8 -53.55 -42.61 32.39
CA LEU A 8 -53.81 -41.73 31.27
C LEU A 8 -52.55 -40.97 30.84
N LEU A 9 -52.34 -40.88 29.53
CA LEU A 9 -51.37 -39.98 28.91
C LEU A 9 -52.00 -38.58 28.79
N THR A 10 -51.62 -37.64 29.64
CA THR A 10 -51.95 -36.21 29.48
C THR A 10 -50.76 -35.46 28.90
N VAL A 11 -50.89 -35.05 27.64
CA VAL A 11 -49.96 -34.14 26.96
C VAL A 11 -50.29 -32.72 27.41
N THR A 12 -49.44 -32.09 28.22
CA THR A 12 -49.52 -30.66 28.52
C THR A 12 -48.64 -29.89 27.54
N LEU A 13 -49.28 -29.21 26.59
CA LEU A 13 -48.66 -28.27 25.67
C LEU A 13 -48.45 -26.93 26.39
N SER A 14 -47.23 -26.65 26.84
CA SER A 14 -46.86 -25.33 27.36
C SER A 14 -46.55 -24.38 26.20
N LEU A 15 -47.44 -23.41 25.99
CA LEU A 15 -47.16 -22.19 25.23
C LEU A 15 -46.18 -21.32 26.02
N TRP A 16 -44.96 -21.16 25.53
CA TRP A 16 -44.09 -20.05 25.91
C TRP A 16 -44.06 -19.03 24.78
N TRP A 17 -44.67 -17.87 25.04
CA TRP A 17 -44.37 -16.65 24.31
C TRP A 17 -42.97 -16.20 24.67
N SER A 18 -42.14 -15.94 23.67
CA SER A 18 -40.91 -15.17 23.83
C SER A 18 -40.91 -14.08 22.77
N THR A 19 -41.41 -12.92 23.15
CA THR A 19 -41.16 -11.65 22.48
C THR A 19 -39.71 -11.26 22.74
N ASN A 20 -38.85 -11.42 21.73
CA ASN A 20 -37.58 -10.69 21.68
C ASN A 20 -37.63 -9.76 20.47
N ALA A 21 -38.05 -8.53 20.71
CA ALA A 21 -37.86 -7.42 19.81
C ALA A 21 -36.37 -7.07 19.81
N PHE A 22 -35.67 -7.41 18.74
CA PHE A 22 -34.30 -6.98 18.51
C PHE A 22 -34.35 -5.62 17.79
N LEU A 23 -34.23 -4.54 18.55
CA LEU A 23 -34.01 -3.20 18.03
C LEU A 23 -32.53 -3.05 17.65
N PRO A 24 -32.18 -2.53 16.46
CA PRO A 24 -30.81 -2.12 16.16
C PRO A 24 -30.49 -0.80 16.86
N THR A 25 -29.45 -0.79 17.70
CA THR A 25 -28.87 0.43 18.29
C THR A 25 -27.83 1.06 17.36
N PRO A 26 -27.61 2.39 17.45
CA PRO A 26 -26.92 3.16 16.43
C PRO A 26 -25.40 2.95 16.42
N SER A 27 -24.85 3.19 15.24
CA SER A 27 -23.43 3.30 14.88
C SER A 27 -22.57 3.92 15.99
N SER A 28 -21.82 3.06 16.69
CA SER A 28 -20.69 3.50 17.50
C SER A 28 -19.46 3.52 16.60
N SER A 29 -19.13 4.71 16.09
CA SER A 29 -17.83 5.01 15.50
C SER A 29 -16.74 4.70 16.51
N ARG A 30 -16.18 3.51 16.41
CA ARG A 30 -15.04 3.08 17.21
C ARG A 30 -13.81 3.84 16.71
N ARG A 31 -13.60 5.02 17.30
CA ARG A 31 -12.35 5.78 17.23
C ARG A 31 -11.24 4.88 17.79
N ILE A 32 -10.43 4.30 16.91
CA ILE A 32 -9.24 3.56 17.30
C ILE A 32 -8.26 4.59 17.86
N ARG A 33 -8.03 4.50 19.18
CA ARG A 33 -7.01 5.29 19.86
C ARG A 33 -5.63 4.72 19.52
N SER A 34 -4.79 5.63 19.04
CA SER A 34 -3.33 5.62 19.02
C SER A 34 -2.70 4.69 20.06
N THR A 35 -2.02 3.66 19.57
CA THR A 35 -0.82 3.11 20.21
C THR A 35 0.21 2.90 19.10
N SER A 36 1.42 3.40 19.35
CA SER A 36 2.55 3.46 18.43
C SER A 36 2.91 2.07 17.92
N CYS A 37 2.48 1.78 16.69
CA CYS A 37 2.90 0.61 15.94
C CYS A 37 3.32 1.11 14.56
N THR A 38 4.58 0.85 14.23
CA THR A 38 5.18 0.95 12.89
C THR A 38 4.44 0.14 11.81
N CYS A 39 3.37 -0.57 12.18
CA CYS A 39 2.39 -1.15 11.26
C CYS A 39 1.41 -0.14 10.62
N LEU A 40 1.50 1.16 10.97
CA LEU A 40 0.97 2.25 10.16
C LEU A 40 2.03 2.81 9.19
N ARG A 41 2.59 1.92 8.36
CA ARG A 41 2.80 2.24 6.93
C ARG A 41 1.45 2.23 6.21
N ALA A 42 0.42 2.82 6.81
CA ALA A 42 -0.83 3.04 6.11
C ALA A 42 -0.47 3.97 4.94
N LEU A 43 -0.68 3.49 3.72
CA LEU A 43 -0.61 4.28 2.50
C LEU A 43 0.79 4.72 2.01
N GLY A 44 1.87 4.11 2.54
CA GLY A 44 3.22 4.40 2.03
C GLY A 44 3.84 5.70 2.55
N ASP A 45 3.31 6.26 3.63
CA ASP A 45 3.84 7.48 4.23
C ASP A 45 5.12 7.22 5.03
N PHE A 46 6.08 8.14 4.96
CA PHE A 46 7.30 8.11 5.74
C PHE A 46 7.81 9.53 6.04
N THR A 47 8.50 9.67 7.17
CA THR A 47 9.09 10.94 7.59
C THR A 47 10.60 10.91 7.43
N VAL A 48 11.16 12.00 6.92
CA VAL A 48 12.60 12.23 6.76
C VAL A 48 12.98 13.59 7.32
N GLU A 49 14.21 13.70 7.82
CA GLU A 49 14.79 14.97 8.26
C GLU A 49 15.87 15.38 7.27
N LEU A 50 15.69 16.52 6.59
CA LEU A 50 16.58 16.95 5.53
C LEU A 50 17.27 18.28 5.86
N ALA A 51 18.60 18.31 5.75
CA ALA A 51 19.37 19.55 5.85
C ALA A 51 19.19 20.42 4.60
N LYS A 52 19.24 21.74 4.77
CA LYS A 52 19.24 22.69 3.65
C LYS A 52 20.63 22.77 2.98
N PRO A 53 20.71 22.87 1.63
CA PRO A 53 19.61 22.81 0.67
C PRO A 53 19.05 21.38 0.55
N LEU A 54 17.71 21.27 0.48
CA LEU A 54 17.03 19.97 0.51
C LEU A 54 17.39 19.08 -0.69
N GLY A 55 17.64 19.68 -1.87
CA GLY A 55 17.87 18.94 -3.11
C GLY A 55 16.60 18.32 -3.70
N LEU A 56 15.45 18.92 -3.48
CA LEU A 56 14.17 18.52 -4.08
C LEU A 56 13.73 19.58 -5.08
N ILE A 57 13.31 19.14 -6.26
CA ILE A 57 12.55 19.94 -7.22
C ILE A 57 11.09 19.59 -6.98
N LEU A 58 10.33 20.58 -6.52
CA LEU A 58 8.93 20.43 -6.12
C LEU A 58 8.02 21.09 -7.15
N GLU A 59 6.85 20.51 -7.38
CA GLU A 59 5.82 21.05 -8.26
C GLU A 59 4.43 20.95 -7.61
N GLU A 60 3.53 21.83 -8.05
CA GLU A 60 2.14 21.87 -7.58
C GLU A 60 1.29 20.83 -8.31
N ARG A 61 0.33 20.24 -7.60
CA ARG A 61 -0.67 19.34 -8.18
C ARG A 61 -1.94 20.10 -8.52
N ASP A 62 -2.61 19.71 -9.59
CA ASP A 62 -3.89 20.32 -10.02
C ASP A 62 -5.00 20.27 -8.96
N ALA A 63 -4.97 19.27 -8.07
CA ALA A 63 -5.93 19.10 -6.99
C ALA A 63 -5.51 19.77 -5.66
N GLY A 64 -4.44 20.57 -5.68
CA GLY A 64 -3.78 21.11 -4.49
C GLY A 64 -2.73 20.17 -3.91
N GLY A 65 -1.81 20.74 -3.14
CA GLY A 65 -0.64 20.03 -2.60
C GLY A 65 0.56 20.07 -3.53
N VAL A 66 1.70 19.59 -3.02
CA VAL A 66 2.99 19.65 -3.70
C VAL A 66 3.59 18.25 -3.78
N TYR A 67 4.20 17.92 -4.91
CA TYR A 67 4.88 16.64 -5.12
C TYR A 67 6.34 16.84 -5.53
N VAL A 68 7.14 15.79 -5.34
CA VAL A 68 8.53 15.73 -5.76
C VAL A 68 8.57 15.44 -7.26
N ASN A 69 8.90 16.44 -8.07
CA ASN A 69 9.12 16.23 -9.50
C ASN A 69 10.48 15.55 -9.76
N GLU A 70 11.54 16.06 -9.12
CA GLU A 70 12.89 15.52 -9.30
C GLU A 70 13.70 15.60 -8.00
N VAL A 71 14.65 14.68 -7.81
CA VAL A 71 15.64 14.72 -6.73
C VAL A 71 16.98 15.17 -7.30
N ALA A 72 17.42 16.37 -6.91
CA ALA A 72 18.63 16.97 -7.44
C ALA A 72 19.90 16.24 -6.94
N PRO A 73 20.86 15.94 -7.81
CA PRO A 73 22.09 15.26 -7.40
C PRO A 73 22.91 16.13 -6.45
N GLY A 74 23.35 15.53 -5.33
CA GLY A 74 24.21 16.20 -4.34
C GLY A 74 23.49 16.99 -3.25
N GLY A 75 22.15 17.03 -3.24
CA GLY A 75 21.39 17.55 -2.10
C GLY A 75 21.09 16.51 -1.03
N SER A 76 20.61 16.95 0.13
CA SER A 76 20.32 16.07 1.28
C SER A 76 19.33 14.96 0.96
N ALA A 77 18.33 15.23 0.12
CA ALA A 77 17.36 14.24 -0.35
C ALA A 77 18.00 13.07 -1.11
N ALA A 78 19.02 13.35 -1.93
CA ALA A 78 19.73 12.31 -2.66
C ALA A 78 20.49 11.34 -1.73
N ALA A 79 20.93 11.80 -0.56
CA ALA A 79 21.62 10.97 0.43
C ALA A 79 20.68 9.99 1.16
N HIS A 80 19.40 10.34 1.33
CA HIS A 80 18.45 9.48 2.02
C HIS A 80 18.00 8.27 1.20
N SER A 81 18.11 8.30 -0.14
CA SER A 81 17.71 7.24 -1.10
C SER A 81 16.26 6.73 -1.00
N SER A 82 15.52 7.15 0.03
CA SER A 82 14.14 6.78 0.29
C SER A 82 13.16 7.64 -0.48
N ILE A 83 13.53 8.85 -0.89
CA ILE A 83 12.66 9.78 -1.63
C ILE A 83 12.77 9.51 -3.12
N VAL A 84 11.63 9.40 -3.79
CA VAL A 84 11.54 9.11 -5.22
C VAL A 84 10.63 10.16 -5.88
N PRO A 85 10.89 10.56 -7.14
CA PRO A 85 9.94 11.33 -7.93
C PRO A 85 8.50 10.78 -7.86
N GLY A 86 7.51 11.66 -7.75
CA GLY A 86 6.11 11.31 -7.55
C GLY A 86 5.67 11.15 -6.09
N ASP A 87 6.60 11.22 -5.12
CA ASP A 87 6.23 11.33 -3.69
C ASP A 87 5.55 12.69 -3.42
N VAL A 88 4.50 12.69 -2.61
CA VAL A 88 3.68 13.87 -2.28
C VAL A 88 4.00 14.35 -0.87
N LEU A 89 4.14 15.67 -0.70
CA LEU A 89 4.30 16.27 0.61
C LEU A 89 2.97 16.26 1.38
N LEU A 90 2.97 15.59 2.52
CA LEU A 90 1.82 15.53 3.41
C LEU A 90 1.97 16.51 4.56
N LYS A 91 3.18 16.61 5.14
CA LYS A 91 3.48 17.52 6.24
C LYS A 91 4.86 18.14 6.14
N VAL A 92 4.94 19.42 6.51
CA VAL A 92 6.19 20.14 6.74
C VAL A 92 6.23 20.49 8.22
N VAL A 93 7.17 19.89 8.95
CA VAL A 93 7.22 19.94 10.41
C VAL A 93 5.92 19.38 10.99
N ASP A 94 5.15 20.20 11.71
CA ASP A 94 3.89 19.82 12.33
C ASP A 94 2.67 20.31 11.54
N THR A 95 2.88 20.92 10.37
CA THR A 95 1.81 21.52 9.56
C THR A 95 1.42 20.58 8.43
N ASN A 96 0.12 20.27 8.33
CA ASN A 96 -0.43 19.53 7.18
C ASN A 96 -0.45 20.44 5.95
N VAL A 97 0.17 19.98 4.86
CA VAL A 97 0.29 20.69 3.59
C VAL A 97 -0.31 19.92 2.41
N GLU A 98 -1.07 18.84 2.65
CA GLU A 98 -1.66 17.97 1.62
C GLU A 98 -2.49 18.74 0.57
N ALA A 99 -3.09 19.86 0.96
CA ALA A 99 -3.91 20.72 0.11
C ALA A 99 -3.39 22.18 0.05
N ALA A 100 -2.16 22.42 0.51
CA ALA A 100 -1.56 23.74 0.44
C ALA A 100 -1.00 24.01 -0.97
N ASP A 101 -0.95 25.29 -1.36
CA ASP A 101 -0.30 25.72 -2.60
C ASP A 101 1.23 25.69 -2.49
N PHE A 102 1.91 25.81 -3.63
CA PHE A 102 3.36 25.76 -3.71
C PHE A 102 4.05 26.82 -2.85
N ASP A 103 3.55 28.06 -2.91
CA ASP A 103 4.14 29.19 -2.20
C ASP A 103 4.06 29.00 -0.67
N THR A 104 2.92 28.56 -0.15
CA THR A 104 2.73 28.28 1.28
C THR A 104 3.70 27.18 1.76
N VAL A 105 3.86 26.13 0.96
CA VAL A 105 4.81 25.04 1.29
C VAL A 105 6.23 25.54 1.33
N MET A 106 6.65 26.35 0.35
CA MET A 106 8.00 26.90 0.33
C MET A 106 8.26 27.87 1.47
N ASP A 107 7.30 28.72 1.83
CA ASP A 107 7.43 29.63 2.97
C ASP A 107 7.67 28.86 4.27
N LEU A 108 6.95 27.76 4.50
CA LEU A 108 7.15 26.89 5.67
C LEU A 108 8.54 26.25 5.68
N ILE A 109 9.00 25.75 4.53
CA ILE A 109 10.33 25.16 4.40
C ILE A 109 11.41 26.21 4.66
N VAL A 110 11.30 27.40 4.05
CA VAL A 110 12.29 28.48 4.18
C VAL A 110 12.33 29.00 5.61
N ALA A 111 11.18 29.12 6.28
CA ALA A 111 11.08 29.63 7.64
C ALA A 111 11.83 28.78 8.68
N GLN A 112 12.06 27.48 8.43
CA GLN A 112 12.73 26.62 9.41
C GLN A 112 14.24 26.86 9.51
N PRO A 113 14.79 27.19 10.69
CA PRO A 113 16.23 27.36 10.88
C PRO A 113 16.89 26.01 11.21
N GLY A 114 17.12 25.17 10.20
CA GLY A 114 17.85 23.91 10.36
C GLY A 114 17.32 22.79 9.47
N ASP A 115 17.43 21.56 9.99
CA ASP A 115 16.91 20.36 9.32
C ASP A 115 15.38 20.42 9.30
N VAL A 116 14.81 20.14 8.13
CA VAL A 116 13.38 20.23 7.89
C VAL A 116 12.80 18.82 7.96
N PRO A 117 12.02 18.49 8.99
CA PRO A 117 11.23 17.25 9.01
C PRO A 117 10.11 17.34 7.97
N LEU A 118 10.11 16.41 7.02
CA LEU A 118 9.11 16.27 5.96
C LEU A 118 8.45 14.91 6.07
N THR A 119 7.12 14.88 6.07
CA THR A 119 6.35 13.65 5.89
C THR A 119 5.90 13.58 4.43
N LEU A 120 6.32 12.53 3.74
CA LEU A 120 5.97 12.25 2.35
C LEU A 120 5.06 11.02 2.27
N GLY A 121 4.19 10.98 1.28
CA GLY A 121 3.43 9.79 0.86
C GLY A 121 3.77 9.41 -0.58
N ASP A 122 3.43 8.21 -1.01
CA ASP A 122 3.74 7.74 -2.37
C ASP A 122 2.83 8.32 -3.47
N GLY A 123 1.83 9.13 -3.11
CA GLY A 123 0.91 9.78 -4.03
C GLY A 123 -0.10 8.84 -4.70
N LEU A 124 -0.12 7.55 -4.36
CA LEU A 124 -1.02 6.57 -4.98
C LEU A 124 -2.43 6.56 -4.37
N GLY A 125 -2.59 7.09 -3.16
CA GLY A 125 -3.86 7.07 -2.45
C GLY A 125 -4.33 5.65 -2.13
N THR A 126 -5.63 5.42 -2.24
CA THR A 126 -6.26 4.12 -1.97
C THR A 126 -6.29 3.26 -3.21
N LEU A 127 -5.68 2.09 -3.14
CA LEU A 127 -5.73 1.09 -4.20
C LEU A 127 -7.02 0.27 -4.11
N ASP A 128 -7.75 0.14 -5.22
CA ASP A 128 -8.89 -0.77 -5.27
C ASP A 128 -8.41 -2.21 -5.53
N MET A 129 -8.94 -3.14 -4.73
CA MET A 129 -8.73 -4.57 -4.89
C MET A 129 -10.09 -5.24 -5.12
N PRO A 130 -10.38 -5.70 -6.36
CA PRO A 130 -11.62 -6.36 -6.69
C PRO A 130 -11.87 -7.57 -5.79
N LYS A 131 -13.14 -7.85 -5.50
CA LYS A 131 -13.56 -8.92 -4.58
C LYS A 131 -12.98 -10.29 -4.95
N ASN A 132 -12.82 -10.58 -6.24
CA ASN A 132 -12.22 -11.82 -6.71
C ASN A 132 -10.76 -11.97 -6.29
N VAL A 133 -10.01 -10.87 -6.20
CA VAL A 133 -8.62 -10.87 -5.70
C VAL A 133 -8.62 -11.02 -4.19
N VAL A 134 -9.46 -10.25 -3.48
CA VAL A 134 -9.58 -10.34 -2.02
C VAL A 134 -9.93 -11.76 -1.57
N ASN A 135 -10.84 -12.44 -2.29
CA ASN A 135 -11.24 -13.82 -2.00
C ASN A 135 -10.12 -14.86 -2.21
N GLN A 136 -9.04 -14.52 -2.94
CA GLN A 136 -7.87 -15.39 -3.10
C GLN A 136 -6.90 -15.28 -1.92
N LEU A 137 -7.02 -14.23 -1.11
CA LEU A 137 -6.16 -13.98 0.05
C LEU A 137 -6.71 -14.71 1.27
N GLN A 138 -5.81 -15.27 2.08
CA GLN A 138 -6.19 -16.08 3.24
C GLN A 138 -6.45 -15.20 4.47
N SER A 139 -5.82 -14.04 4.54
CA SER A 139 -5.87 -13.13 5.67
C SER A 139 -5.83 -11.67 5.25
N THR A 140 -6.23 -10.77 6.16
CA THR A 140 -6.08 -9.32 5.96
C THR A 140 -4.61 -8.90 5.87
N GLU A 141 -3.71 -9.63 6.53
CA GLU A 141 -2.27 -9.40 6.45
C GLU A 141 -1.70 -9.65 5.04
N ASP A 142 -2.28 -10.60 4.31
CA ASP A 142 -1.92 -10.84 2.91
C ASP A 142 -2.34 -9.65 2.04
N ALA A 143 -3.48 -9.02 2.33
CA ALA A 143 -3.93 -7.83 1.60
C ALA A 143 -3.01 -6.64 1.84
N TYR A 144 -2.58 -6.42 3.08
CA TYR A 144 -1.58 -5.41 3.40
C TYR A 144 -0.23 -5.71 2.74
N PHE A 145 0.19 -6.98 2.70
CA PHE A 145 1.43 -7.35 2.05
C PHE A 145 1.35 -7.10 0.54
N VAL A 146 0.23 -7.43 -0.10
CA VAL A 146 -0.02 -7.14 -1.52
C VAL A 146 0.02 -5.65 -1.81
N ASP A 147 -0.68 -4.82 -1.03
CA ASP A 147 -0.64 -3.35 -1.16
C ASP A 147 0.79 -2.82 -1.03
N ALA A 148 1.54 -3.30 -0.04
CA ALA A 148 2.91 -2.87 0.18
C ALA A 148 3.87 -3.32 -0.95
N VAL A 149 3.64 -4.49 -1.58
CA VAL A 149 4.36 -4.91 -2.79
C VAL A 149 4.06 -4.00 -3.98
N VAL A 150 2.79 -3.61 -4.17
CA VAL A 150 2.42 -2.66 -5.25
C VAL A 150 3.13 -1.33 -5.05
N ARG A 151 3.09 -0.78 -3.84
CA ARG A 151 3.75 0.49 -3.53
C ARG A 151 5.25 0.41 -3.78
N GLN A 152 5.93 -0.62 -3.29
CA GLN A 152 7.36 -0.78 -3.53
C GLN A 152 7.68 -0.99 -5.03
N ALA A 153 6.85 -1.72 -5.77
CA ALA A 153 7.00 -1.89 -7.21
C ALA A 153 6.86 -0.56 -7.97
N VAL A 154 5.93 0.30 -7.56
CA VAL A 154 5.78 1.65 -8.11
C VAL A 154 7.01 2.50 -7.82
N ARG A 155 7.55 2.44 -6.59
CA ARG A 155 8.79 3.15 -6.23
C ARG A 155 9.96 2.71 -7.14
N GLU A 156 10.13 1.41 -7.32
CA GLU A 156 11.15 0.87 -8.24
C GLU A 156 10.92 1.30 -9.69
N ALA A 157 9.67 1.33 -10.15
CA ALA A 157 9.35 1.80 -11.50
C ALA A 157 9.74 3.27 -11.68
N ARG A 158 9.33 4.14 -10.74
CA ARG A 158 9.65 5.58 -10.77
C ARG A 158 11.16 5.86 -10.71
N MET A 159 11.93 5.04 -9.98
CA MET A 159 13.40 5.17 -9.94
C MET A 159 14.10 4.79 -11.26
N ARG A 160 13.49 3.94 -12.09
CA ARG A 160 14.12 3.35 -13.30
C ARG A 160 13.60 3.96 -14.61
N ASN A 161 12.82 5.03 -14.54
CA ASN A 161 11.71 5.31 -15.45
C ASN A 161 12.02 6.05 -16.78
N ALA A 162 13.19 5.86 -17.39
CA ALA A 162 13.48 6.52 -18.67
C ALA A 162 12.71 5.94 -19.88
N GLN A 163 12.16 4.72 -19.79
CA GLN A 163 11.56 4.02 -20.94
C GLN A 163 10.02 3.98 -20.95
N MET A 164 9.37 4.07 -19.79
CA MET A 164 7.90 4.05 -19.68
C MET A 164 7.30 5.46 -19.53
N GLY A 165 8.12 6.49 -19.32
CA GLY A 165 7.62 7.82 -18.93
C GLY A 165 7.13 7.83 -17.48
N ASP A 166 6.46 8.90 -17.08
CA ASP A 166 6.08 9.15 -15.70
C ASP A 166 4.88 8.30 -15.27
N LEU A 167 5.00 7.65 -14.11
CA LEU A 167 3.91 6.88 -13.52
C LEU A 167 2.98 7.85 -12.77
N ILE A 168 1.79 8.04 -13.34
CA ILE A 168 0.78 8.98 -12.82
C ILE A 168 0.02 8.34 -11.65
N GLN A 169 -0.59 7.18 -11.87
CA GLN A 169 -1.46 6.54 -10.87
C GLN A 169 -1.52 5.02 -11.06
N VAL A 170 -1.92 4.33 -9.99
CA VAL A 170 -2.32 2.91 -10.04
C VAL A 170 -3.84 2.86 -9.90
N GLU A 171 -4.52 2.20 -10.83
CA GLU A 171 -5.99 2.14 -10.83
C GLU A 171 -6.52 0.99 -9.98
N VAL A 172 -6.06 -0.22 -10.28
CA VAL A 172 -6.66 -1.43 -9.70
C VAL A 172 -5.66 -2.59 -9.65
N VAL A 173 -5.71 -3.35 -8.55
CA VAL A 173 -4.99 -4.62 -8.40
C VAL A 173 -5.83 -5.74 -9.01
N VAL A 174 -5.42 -6.30 -10.14
CA VAL A 174 -6.23 -7.29 -10.88
C VAL A 174 -5.97 -8.74 -10.50
N GLY A 175 -4.84 -9.02 -9.85
CA GLY A 175 -4.52 -10.35 -9.38
C GLY A 175 -3.44 -10.32 -8.31
N ALA A 176 -3.55 -11.19 -7.31
CA ALA A 176 -2.57 -11.30 -6.26
C ALA A 176 -2.53 -12.72 -5.70
N GLY A 177 -1.35 -13.16 -5.28
CA GLY A 177 -1.18 -14.43 -4.60
C GLY A 177 0.00 -14.36 -3.64
N VAL A 178 -0.21 -14.84 -2.42
CA VAL A 178 0.82 -14.93 -1.38
C VAL A 178 1.19 -16.39 -1.16
N GLN A 179 2.49 -16.69 -1.21
CA GLN A 179 3.07 -17.99 -0.94
C GLN A 179 4.00 -17.87 0.26
N GLN A 180 3.76 -18.68 1.28
CA GLN A 180 4.64 -18.80 2.43
C GLN A 180 5.63 -19.93 2.16
N ASN A 181 6.92 -19.61 2.11
CA ASN A 181 7.94 -20.66 1.98
C ASN A 181 8.15 -21.31 3.35
N GLN A 182 8.02 -22.63 3.40
CA GLN A 182 8.33 -23.38 4.62
C GLN A 182 9.85 -23.39 4.86
N PRO A 183 10.30 -23.27 6.12
CA PRO A 183 11.72 -23.36 6.45
C PRO A 183 12.27 -24.74 6.04
N GLN A 184 13.39 -24.76 5.30
CA GLN A 184 14.00 -26.02 4.89
C GLN A 184 14.63 -26.72 6.12
N PRO A 185 14.43 -28.05 6.29
CA PRO A 185 14.79 -28.75 7.52
C PRO A 185 16.30 -28.84 7.85
N GLN A 186 17.20 -28.31 7.00
CA GLN A 186 18.66 -28.48 7.17
C GLN A 186 19.43 -27.22 7.56
N GLN A 187 18.77 -26.07 7.75
CA GLN A 187 19.43 -24.88 8.30
C GLN A 187 18.61 -24.37 9.49
N GLN A 188 19.01 -24.81 10.68
CA GLN A 188 18.51 -24.33 11.97
C GLN A 188 18.89 -22.86 12.16
N GLN A 189 18.08 -21.97 11.57
CA GLN A 189 17.87 -20.53 11.81
C GLN A 189 17.23 -19.83 10.58
N GLN A 190 16.63 -20.57 9.62
CA GLN A 190 16.02 -19.95 8.44
C GLN A 190 14.71 -19.22 8.79
N GLN A 191 14.78 -17.89 8.68
CA GLN A 191 13.65 -16.96 8.69
C GLN A 191 12.61 -17.38 7.65
N GLN A 192 11.34 -17.43 8.05
CA GLN A 192 10.22 -17.72 7.16
C GLN A 192 10.05 -16.54 6.18
N SER A 193 10.45 -16.72 4.93
CA SER A 193 10.24 -15.72 3.89
C SER A 193 8.86 -15.90 3.26
N GLU A 194 8.18 -14.78 3.03
CA GLU A 194 6.91 -14.74 2.32
C GLU A 194 7.11 -14.07 0.97
N ARG A 195 6.49 -14.64 -0.06
CA ARG A 195 6.55 -14.15 -1.44
C ARG A 195 5.15 -13.78 -1.89
N ALA A 196 4.98 -12.57 -2.41
CA ALA A 196 3.73 -12.13 -3.00
C ALA A 196 3.95 -11.80 -4.48
N MET A 197 3.10 -12.36 -5.33
CA MET A 197 3.03 -12.07 -6.75
C MET A 197 1.78 -11.22 -6.99
N VAL A 198 1.95 -10.05 -7.59
CA VAL A 198 0.88 -9.08 -7.78
C VAL A 198 0.85 -8.60 -9.22
N ARG A 199 -0.37 -8.43 -9.75
CA ARG A 199 -0.64 -7.80 -11.04
C ARG A 199 -1.59 -6.62 -10.84
N PHE A 200 -1.26 -5.48 -11.41
CA PHE A 200 -2.05 -4.26 -11.30
C PHE A 200 -1.98 -3.43 -12.58
N PHE A 201 -2.97 -2.56 -12.76
CA PHE A 201 -2.98 -1.56 -13.82
C PHE A 201 -2.39 -0.25 -13.33
N ALA A 202 -1.42 0.26 -14.07
CA ALA A 202 -0.83 1.57 -13.83
C ALA A 202 -0.95 2.45 -15.09
N ILE A 203 -1.16 3.74 -14.87
CA ILE A 203 -1.28 4.75 -15.91
C ILE A 203 0.04 5.53 -15.98
N PHE A 204 0.56 5.63 -17.19
CA PHE A 204 1.81 6.32 -17.49
C PHE A 204 1.55 7.46 -18.47
N SER A 205 2.46 8.44 -18.50
CA SER A 205 2.51 9.48 -19.52
C SER A 205 3.94 9.74 -19.96
N THR A 206 4.17 9.92 -21.26
CA THR A 206 5.49 10.27 -21.80
C THR A 206 5.66 11.76 -22.06
N ASP A 207 4.57 12.52 -22.09
CA ASP A 207 4.55 13.93 -22.50
C ASP A 207 3.75 14.84 -21.53
N GLY A 208 3.26 14.27 -20.42
CA GLY A 208 2.40 14.96 -19.45
C GLY A 208 0.98 15.24 -19.93
N VAL A 209 0.64 14.89 -21.19
CA VAL A 209 -0.65 15.25 -21.81
C VAL A 209 -1.45 14.01 -22.19
N SER A 210 -0.80 13.06 -22.85
CA SER A 210 -1.38 11.77 -23.21
C SER A 210 -1.02 10.73 -22.18
N SER A 211 -1.97 9.84 -21.89
CA SER A 211 -1.76 8.74 -20.97
C SER A 211 -2.05 7.40 -21.63
N TYR A 212 -1.40 6.37 -21.13
CA TYR A 212 -1.62 5.00 -21.55
C TYR A 212 -1.54 4.06 -20.34
N SER A 213 -2.27 2.94 -20.42
CA SER A 213 -2.29 1.94 -19.36
C SER A 213 -1.26 0.85 -19.60
N CYS A 214 -0.72 0.32 -18.52
CA CYS A 214 0.19 -0.81 -18.53
C CYS A 214 -0.27 -1.88 -17.56
N ASN A 215 -0.16 -3.12 -17.99
CA ASN A 215 -0.20 -4.27 -17.08
C ASN A 215 1.16 -4.35 -16.37
N VAL A 216 1.17 -4.18 -15.06
CA VAL A 216 2.39 -4.35 -14.25
C VAL A 216 2.29 -5.66 -13.49
N ALA A 217 3.36 -6.46 -13.56
CA ALA A 217 3.52 -7.65 -12.76
C ALA A 217 4.76 -7.51 -11.88
N ALA A 218 4.56 -7.63 -10.57
CA ALA A 218 5.60 -7.49 -9.57
C ALA A 218 5.62 -8.71 -8.64
N THR A 219 6.81 -9.10 -8.22
CA THR A 219 7.01 -10.12 -7.20
C THR A 219 7.83 -9.53 -6.07
N GLY A 220 7.23 -9.45 -4.88
CA GLY A 220 7.88 -8.97 -3.67
C GLY A 220 8.16 -10.10 -2.69
N VAL A 221 9.26 -9.98 -1.96
CA VAL A 221 9.66 -10.90 -0.89
C VAL A 221 9.85 -10.10 0.40
N ARG A 222 9.39 -10.67 1.53
CA ARG A 222 9.72 -10.18 2.87
C ARG A 222 10.29 -11.29 3.73
N SER A 223 11.38 -11.02 4.44
CA SER A 223 12.00 -11.99 5.36
C SER A 223 11.35 -12.01 6.74
N THR A 224 10.68 -10.92 7.11
CA THR A 224 9.99 -10.73 8.40
C THR A 224 8.67 -10.02 8.12
N LYS A 225 7.63 -10.26 8.94
CA LYS A 225 6.29 -9.66 8.77
C LYS A 225 6.32 -8.13 8.63
N ASP A 226 7.12 -7.47 9.46
CA ASP A 226 7.31 -6.01 9.46
C ASP A 226 8.60 -5.57 8.75
N GLY A 227 9.24 -6.50 8.03
CA GLY A 227 10.48 -6.24 7.32
C GLY A 227 10.30 -5.36 6.08
N PRO A 228 11.40 -4.83 5.52
CA PRO A 228 11.36 -4.23 4.20
C PRO A 228 10.91 -5.26 3.15
N ILE A 229 10.25 -4.76 2.11
CA ILE A 229 9.85 -5.55 0.96
C ILE A 229 10.89 -5.36 -0.12
N GLU A 230 11.43 -6.47 -0.61
CA GLU A 230 12.35 -6.48 -1.74
C GLU A 230 11.59 -6.91 -3.00
N ILE A 231 11.68 -6.13 -4.06
CA ILE A 231 11.10 -6.49 -5.36
C ILE A 231 12.12 -7.32 -6.13
N VAL A 232 11.83 -8.62 -6.28
CA VAL A 232 12.72 -9.57 -6.96
C VAL A 232 12.42 -9.71 -8.45
N SER A 233 11.21 -9.32 -8.86
CA SER A 233 10.82 -9.27 -10.27
C SER A 233 9.83 -8.14 -10.49
N LEU A 234 10.04 -7.35 -11.54
CA LEU A 234 9.17 -6.26 -11.95
C LEU A 234 9.16 -6.18 -13.48
N SER A 235 7.98 -6.32 -14.06
CA SER A 235 7.77 -6.23 -15.50
C SER A 235 6.54 -5.39 -15.82
N CYS A 236 6.62 -4.63 -16.90
CA CYS A 236 5.54 -3.77 -17.39
C CYS A 236 5.25 -4.13 -18.85
N ALA A 237 4.01 -4.48 -19.17
CA ALA A 237 3.57 -4.71 -20.55
C ALA A 237 2.75 -3.51 -21.04
N LYS A 238 3.26 -2.86 -22.08
CA LYS A 238 2.66 -1.67 -22.68
C LYS A 238 1.57 -2.08 -23.68
N ASP A 239 0.35 -1.61 -23.48
CA ASP A 239 -0.84 -2.05 -24.25
C ASP A 239 -1.09 -1.26 -25.55
N GLU A 240 -0.10 -0.51 -26.05
CA GLU A 240 -0.22 0.27 -27.31
C GLU A 240 -0.17 -0.62 -28.58
N GLY A 241 -0.63 -1.87 -28.51
CA GLY A 241 -0.66 -2.79 -29.66
C GLY A 241 0.71 -3.35 -30.10
N LEU A 242 1.79 -2.98 -29.41
CA LEU A 242 3.15 -3.50 -29.67
C LEU A 242 3.46 -4.79 -28.90
N GLY A 243 2.67 -5.14 -27.87
CA GLY A 243 2.85 -6.35 -27.07
C GLY A 243 4.22 -6.43 -26.37
N GLN A 244 4.92 -5.31 -26.21
CA GLN A 244 6.25 -5.27 -25.65
C GLN A 244 6.19 -5.31 -24.13
N THR A 245 6.93 -6.25 -23.54
CA THR A 245 7.16 -6.35 -22.10
C THR A 245 8.53 -5.77 -21.78
N PHE A 246 8.57 -4.88 -20.78
CA PHE A 246 9.77 -4.27 -20.23
C PHE A 246 10.06 -4.90 -18.88
N ASP A 247 11.18 -5.59 -18.76
CA ASP A 247 11.64 -6.16 -17.51
C ASP A 247 12.52 -5.17 -16.76
N LEU A 248 11.95 -4.51 -15.75
CA LEU A 248 12.64 -3.50 -14.95
C LEU A 248 13.55 -4.12 -13.88
N ILE A 249 13.15 -5.28 -13.37
CA ILE A 249 13.90 -6.10 -12.42
C ILE A 249 13.67 -7.57 -12.76
N LEU A 250 14.76 -8.32 -12.93
CA LEU A 250 14.73 -9.78 -13.03
C LEU A 250 15.65 -10.36 -11.97
N GLU A 251 15.16 -11.38 -11.30
CA GLU A 251 15.94 -12.22 -10.40
C GLU A 251 17.11 -12.80 -11.22
N GLN A 252 18.32 -12.22 -11.03
CA GLN A 252 19.52 -12.79 -11.61
C GLN A 252 19.75 -14.13 -10.91
N SER A 253 19.41 -15.21 -11.61
CA SER A 253 19.75 -16.55 -11.20
C SER A 253 21.27 -16.62 -11.18
N GLN A 254 21.87 -16.40 -10.01
CA GLN A 254 23.30 -16.63 -9.85
C GLN A 254 23.56 -18.11 -10.11
N SER A 255 24.33 -18.33 -11.17
CA SER A 255 25.04 -19.55 -11.54
C SER A 255 25.84 -20.16 -10.37
#